data_AF-A0A7R9ZGN2-F1
#
_entry.id   AF-A0A7R9ZGN2-F1
#
_cell.length_a   1.000
_cell.length_b   1.000
_cell.length_c   1.000
_cell.angle_alpha   90.00
_cell.angle_beta   90.00
_cell.angle_gamma   90.00
#
_symmetry.space_group_name_H-M   'P 1'
#
loop_
_entity.id
_entity.type
_entity.pdbx_description
1 polymer ?
#
loop_
_entity_poly.entity_id
_entity_poly.type
_entity_poly.pdbx_seq_one_letter_code
_entity_poly.pdbx_strand_id
1 'polypeptide(L)'
;RGLPAVVVDLASTDAVAVFFAVITLRSPTFFTKETLFDFWYLVAMLEPSLVRTLLLRQNPNQRMTSEAAEAATELIRLFIVEARNRAAIEAECEHEGKQSLGESEESTDSENKDSDRQKRSTRKSQFAPIKSNHIAKVAPELLLDFS
;
A
#
# COMPACT_ATOMS: atom_id res chain seq x y z
N ARG A 1 -16.97 -19.58 -31.65
CA ARG A 1 -15.66 -19.99 -31.09
C ARG A 1 -15.35 -18.99 -29.98
N GLY A 2 -15.80 -19.28 -28.77
CA GLY A 2 -15.67 -18.38 -27.62
C GLY A 2 -14.26 -18.48 -27.03
N LEU A 3 -13.63 -17.34 -26.78
CA LEU A 3 -12.42 -17.27 -25.97
C LEU A 3 -12.76 -17.70 -24.54
N PRO A 4 -11.97 -18.57 -23.89
CA PRO A 4 -12.16 -18.80 -22.47
C PRO A 4 -11.83 -17.51 -21.73
N ALA A 5 -12.80 -16.97 -21.00
CA ALA A 5 -12.56 -15.98 -19.97
C ALA A 5 -11.57 -16.62 -18.99
N VAL A 6 -10.31 -16.16 -19.01
CA VAL A 6 -9.32 -16.52 -18.01
C VAL A 6 -9.72 -15.79 -16.75
N VAL A 7 -10.62 -16.40 -15.98
CA VAL A 7 -10.86 -16.01 -14.59
C VAL A 7 -9.56 -16.34 -13.86
N VAL A 8 -8.70 -15.35 -13.71
CA VAL A 8 -7.53 -15.46 -12.85
C VAL A 8 -8.10 -15.57 -11.44
N ASP A 9 -8.06 -16.78 -10.90
CA ASP A 9 -8.47 -17.04 -9.52
C ASP A 9 -7.38 -16.45 -8.58
N LEU A 10 -7.40 -15.12 -8.42
CA LEU A 10 -6.58 -14.37 -7.46
C LEU A 10 -6.94 -14.72 -6.00
N ALA A 11 -7.93 -15.57 -5.75
CA ALA A 11 -8.31 -16.03 -4.42
C ALA A 11 -7.39 -17.13 -3.87
N SER A 12 -6.41 -17.61 -4.65
CA SER A 12 -5.35 -18.45 -4.10
C SER A 12 -4.59 -17.67 -3.03
N THR A 13 -4.81 -18.09 -1.79
CA THR A 13 -4.25 -17.53 -0.55
C THR A 13 -2.73 -17.40 -0.63
N ASP A 14 -2.08 -18.16 -1.51
CA ASP A 14 -0.64 -18.12 -1.77
C ASP A 14 -0.18 -16.87 -2.54
N ALA A 15 -0.96 -16.33 -3.48
CA ALA A 15 -0.57 -15.11 -4.21
C ALA A 15 -0.66 -13.88 -3.30
N VAL A 16 -1.73 -13.81 -2.50
CA VAL A 16 -1.88 -12.81 -1.44
C VAL A 16 -0.84 -13.01 -0.34
N ALA A 17 -0.49 -14.25 0.03
CA ALA A 17 0.57 -14.52 1.01
C ALA A 17 1.97 -14.17 0.49
N VAL A 18 2.28 -14.36 -0.80
CA VAL A 18 3.52 -13.87 -1.41
C VAL A 18 3.51 -12.35 -1.52
N PHE A 19 2.37 -11.72 -1.81
CA PHE A 19 2.19 -10.28 -1.80
C PHE A 19 2.40 -9.68 -0.40
N PHE A 20 1.79 -10.27 0.63
CA PHE A 20 2.05 -9.95 2.03
C PHE A 20 3.50 -10.29 2.39
N ALA A 21 4.10 -11.39 1.95
CA ALA A 21 5.49 -11.69 2.26
C ALA A 21 6.43 -10.64 1.66
N VAL A 22 6.25 -10.22 0.41
CA VAL A 22 7.06 -9.18 -0.24
C VAL A 22 6.87 -7.81 0.43
N ILE A 23 5.65 -7.50 0.89
CA ILE A 23 5.34 -6.23 1.59
C ILE A 23 5.76 -6.26 3.07
N THR A 24 5.74 -7.44 3.72
CA THR A 24 5.87 -7.58 5.19
C THR A 24 7.24 -8.11 5.63
N LEU A 25 8.04 -8.75 4.75
CA LEU A 25 9.29 -9.44 5.14
C LEU A 25 10.49 -8.54 5.45
N ARG A 26 10.37 -7.20 5.44
CA ARG A 26 11.53 -6.36 5.82
C ARG A 26 11.27 -5.10 6.63
N SER A 27 10.20 -5.10 7.43
CA SER A 27 10.12 -4.51 8.79
C SER A 27 8.76 -3.88 9.07
N PRO A 28 8.21 -4.05 10.29
CA PRO A 28 7.07 -3.27 10.79
C PRO A 28 7.48 -1.85 11.20
N THR A 29 8.63 -1.35 10.74
CA THR A 29 9.14 -0.04 11.13
C THR A 29 8.51 1.03 10.26
N PHE A 30 7.61 1.80 10.88
CA PHE A 30 7.27 3.18 10.59
C PHE A 30 7.98 3.76 9.35
N PHE A 31 7.24 3.95 8.27
CA PHE A 31 7.77 4.52 7.03
C PHE A 31 8.14 6.00 7.23
N THR A 32 9.41 6.28 7.49
CA THR A 32 9.99 7.64 7.45
C THR A 32 10.41 7.98 6.00
N LYS A 33 10.75 9.24 5.69
CA LYS A 33 11.19 9.63 4.32
C LYS A 33 12.34 8.77 3.77
N GLU A 34 13.18 8.21 4.62
CA GLU A 34 14.29 7.32 4.24
C GLU A 34 13.78 5.98 3.68
N THR A 35 12.70 5.43 4.25
CA THR A 35 12.09 4.17 3.77
C THR A 35 11.39 4.28 2.42
N LEU A 36 11.10 5.49 1.93
CA LEU A 36 10.53 5.70 0.60
C LEU A 36 11.52 5.34 -0.50
N PHE A 37 12.80 5.64 -0.27
CA PHE A 37 13.88 5.30 -1.19
C PHE A 37 14.06 3.78 -1.26
N ASP A 38 14.03 3.11 -0.10
CA ASP A 38 14.12 1.65 -0.01
C ASP A 38 12.94 0.96 -0.69
N PHE A 39 11.72 1.49 -0.54
CA PHE A 39 10.54 0.96 -1.21
C PHE A 39 10.66 1.09 -2.74
N TRP A 40 11.05 2.26 -3.24
CA TRP A 40 11.22 2.47 -4.67
C TRP A 40 12.30 1.55 -5.25
N TYR A 41 13.41 1.39 -4.54
CA TYR A 41 14.49 0.49 -4.93
C TYR A 41 14.04 -0.98 -4.98
N LEU A 42 13.23 -1.41 -4.00
CA LEU A 42 12.69 -2.77 -3.96
C LEU A 42 11.72 -3.05 -5.11
N VAL A 43 10.84 -2.10 -5.44
CA VAL A 43 9.91 -2.21 -6.58
C VAL A 43 10.68 -2.20 -7.92
N ALA A 44 11.70 -1.33 -8.04
CA ALA A 44 12.55 -1.27 -9.22
C ALA A 44 13.38 -2.55 -9.44
N MET A 45 13.72 -3.26 -8.36
CA MET A 45 14.46 -4.52 -8.40
C MET A 45 13.61 -5.76 -8.74
N LEU A 46 12.33 -5.61 -9.04
CA LEU A 46 11.52 -6.75 -9.47
C LEU A 46 12.03 -7.29 -10.82
N GLU A 47 12.65 -8.46 -10.80
CA GLU A 47 13.25 -9.08 -11.99
C GLU A 47 12.20 -9.75 -12.90
N PRO A 48 12.22 -9.52 -14.23
CA PRO A 48 11.29 -10.16 -15.16
C PRO A 48 11.35 -11.69 -15.16
N SER A 49 12.53 -12.25 -14.87
CA SER A 49 12.73 -13.70 -14.72
C SER A 49 11.94 -14.28 -13.55
N LEU A 50 11.85 -13.55 -12.43
CA LEU A 50 11.06 -13.93 -11.26
C LEU A 50 9.56 -13.87 -11.57
N VAL A 51 9.10 -12.77 -12.14
CA VAL A 51 7.69 -12.59 -12.55
C VAL A 51 7.27 -13.70 -13.50
N ARG A 52 8.11 -14.02 -14.48
CA ARG A 52 7.88 -15.13 -15.39
C ARG A 52 7.76 -16.47 -14.69
N THR A 53 8.64 -16.75 -13.72
CA THR A 53 8.59 -17.99 -12.95
C THR A 53 7.29 -18.10 -12.15
N LEU A 54 6.84 -17.00 -11.53
CA LEU A 54 5.59 -16.95 -10.77
C LEU A 54 4.36 -17.18 -11.66
N LEU A 55 4.29 -16.53 -12.82
CA LEU A 55 3.17 -16.68 -13.76
C LEU A 55 3.11 -18.08 -14.37
N LEU A 56 4.26 -18.63 -14.78
CA LEU A 56 4.34 -19.98 -15.34
C LEU A 56 4.08 -21.08 -14.30
N ARG A 57 4.27 -20.80 -13.00
CA ARG A 57 3.89 -21.74 -11.94
C ARG A 57 2.38 -21.99 -11.90
N GLN A 58 1.57 -20.96 -12.17
CA GLN A 58 0.11 -21.09 -12.26
C GLN A 58 -0.32 -21.72 -13.59
N ASN A 59 0.44 -21.49 -14.67
CA ASN A 59 0.14 -21.95 -16.02
C ASN A 59 1.34 -22.65 -16.69
N PRO A 60 1.69 -23.89 -16.27
CA PRO A 60 2.95 -24.53 -16.67
C PRO A 60 3.04 -24.85 -18.18
N ASN A 61 1.90 -24.97 -18.86
CA ASN A 61 1.85 -25.27 -20.29
C ASN A 61 1.88 -24.01 -21.18
N GLN A 62 1.84 -22.81 -20.61
CA GLN A 62 1.90 -21.57 -21.38
C GLN A 62 3.35 -21.21 -21.71
N ARG A 63 3.54 -20.54 -22.86
CA ARG A 63 4.81 -19.93 -23.23
C ARG A 63 4.67 -18.43 -23.09
N MET A 64 5.61 -17.81 -22.39
CA MET A 64 5.69 -16.35 -22.27
C MET A 64 6.95 -15.84 -22.96
N THR A 65 6.82 -14.80 -23.79
CA THR A 65 7.94 -14.11 -24.44
C THR A 65 8.69 -13.24 -23.42
N SER A 66 9.90 -12.78 -23.74
CA SER A 66 10.63 -11.84 -22.87
C SER A 66 9.88 -10.52 -22.73
N GLU A 67 9.37 -9.99 -23.83
CA GLU A 67 8.58 -8.74 -23.85
C GLU A 67 7.32 -8.85 -22.99
N ALA A 68 6.60 -9.98 -23.04
CA ALA A 68 5.46 -10.21 -22.17
C ALA A 68 5.86 -10.31 -20.69
N ALA A 69 7.03 -10.89 -20.38
CA ALA A 69 7.56 -10.92 -19.01
C ALA A 69 7.91 -9.53 -18.50
N GLU A 70 8.53 -8.69 -19.33
CA GLU A 70 8.85 -7.29 -19.02
C GLU A 70 7.57 -6.48 -18.79
N ALA A 71 6.59 -6.58 -19.70
CA ALA A 71 5.31 -5.90 -19.56
C ALA A 71 4.54 -6.35 -18.30
N ALA A 72 4.52 -7.65 -18.00
CA ALA A 72 3.92 -8.15 -16.76
C ALA A 72 4.64 -7.64 -15.51
N THR A 73 5.97 -7.47 -15.58
CA THR A 73 6.77 -6.91 -14.49
C THR A 73 6.40 -5.46 -14.23
N GLU A 74 6.28 -4.64 -15.28
CA GLU A 74 5.83 -3.26 -15.13
C GLU A 74 4.40 -3.19 -14.58
N LEU A 75 3.50 -4.07 -15.02
CA LEU A 75 2.14 -4.13 -14.49
C LEU A 75 2.13 -4.42 -12.98
N ILE A 76 2.95 -5.36 -12.51
CA ILE A 76 3.07 -5.67 -11.08
C ILE A 76 3.67 -4.47 -10.31
N ARG A 77 4.66 -3.78 -10.88
CA ARG A 77 5.22 -2.56 -10.26
C ARG A 77 4.16 -1.48 -10.10
N LEU A 78 3.38 -1.22 -11.15
CA LEU A 78 2.28 -0.26 -11.13
C LEU A 78 1.22 -0.65 -10.09
N PHE A 79 0.85 -1.92 -10.03
CA PHE A 79 -0.08 -2.44 -9.02
C PHE A 79 0.42 -2.18 -7.60
N ILE A 80 1.70 -2.44 -7.31
CA ILE A 80 2.29 -2.22 -5.98
C ILE A 80 2.31 -0.73 -5.62
N VAL A 81 2.67 0.14 -6.56
CA VAL A 81 2.68 1.59 -6.35
C VAL A 81 1.28 2.11 -6.06
N GLU A 82 0.28 1.67 -6.82
CA GLU A 82 -1.10 2.10 -6.65
C GLU A 82 -1.71 1.58 -5.35
N ALA A 83 -1.47 0.31 -4.99
CA ALA A 83 -1.87 -0.27 -3.71
C ALA A 83 -1.37 0.57 -2.53
N ARG A 84 -0.10 0.97 -2.60
CA ARG A 84 0.52 1.83 -1.59
C ARG A 84 -0.10 3.22 -1.56
N ASN A 85 -0.34 3.83 -2.73
CA ASN A 85 -0.92 5.16 -2.84
C ASN A 85 -2.31 5.21 -2.17
N ARG A 86 -3.19 4.25 -2.49
CA ARG A 86 -4.52 4.16 -1.88
C ARG A 86 -4.46 3.88 -0.37
N ALA A 87 -3.55 3.01 0.07
CA ALA A 87 -3.37 2.73 1.49
C ALA A 87 -2.82 3.95 2.27
N ALA A 88 -2.06 4.83 1.62
CA ALA A 88 -1.61 6.10 2.20
C ALA A 88 -2.79 7.08 2.37
N ILE A 89 -3.62 7.21 1.34
CA ILE A 89 -4.83 8.04 1.37
C ILE A 89 -5.76 7.57 2.50
N GLU A 90 -6.02 6.27 2.60
CA GLU A 90 -6.85 5.70 3.67
C GLU A 90 -6.25 5.96 5.08
N ALA A 91 -4.92 5.94 5.21
CA ALA A 91 -4.25 6.26 6.47
C ALA A 91 -4.46 7.73 6.86
N GLU A 92 -4.40 8.64 5.89
CA GLU A 92 -4.62 10.08 6.09
C GLU A 92 -6.08 10.36 6.49
N CYS A 93 -7.05 9.77 5.79
CA CYS A 93 -8.47 9.88 6.14
C CYS A 93 -8.77 9.40 7.56
N GLU A 94 -8.20 8.27 7.99
CA GLU A 94 -8.35 7.79 9.37
C GLU A 94 -7.71 8.71 10.42
N HIS A 95 -6.63 9.40 10.07
CA HIS A 95 -5.95 10.30 10.99
C HIS A 95 -6.74 11.60 11.19
N GLU A 96 -7.29 12.16 10.11
CA GLU A 96 -8.13 13.36 10.13
C GLU A 96 -9.44 13.12 10.92
N GLY A 97 -10.10 11.98 10.70
CA GLY A 97 -11.33 11.64 11.41
C GLY A 97 -11.15 11.50 12.94
N LYS A 98 -9.94 11.20 13.41
CA LYS A 98 -9.63 11.12 14.85
C LYS A 98 -9.33 12.49 15.46
N GLN A 99 -8.85 13.45 14.67
CA GLN A 99 -8.62 14.82 15.15
C GLN A 99 -9.94 15.61 15.27
N SER A 100 -10.89 15.42 14.35
CA SER A 100 -12.16 16.14 14.37
C SER A 100 -13.11 15.69 15.49
N LEU A 101 -13.04 14.44 15.94
CA LEU A 101 -13.85 13.91 17.04
C LEU A 101 -13.30 14.24 18.44
N GLY A 102 -12.06 14.72 18.54
CA GLY A 102 -11.39 15.04 19.81
C GLY A 102 -11.49 16.51 20.25
N GLU A 103 -12.14 17.38 19.46
CA GLU A 103 -12.27 18.83 19.77
C GLU A 103 -13.68 19.21 20.27
N SER A 104 -14.52 18.25 20.67
CA SER A 104 -15.86 18.50 21.24
C SER A 104 -16.08 17.89 22.62
N GLU A 105 -15.07 17.96 23.50
CA GLU A 105 -15.28 17.85 24.94
C GLU A 105 -14.71 19.10 25.64
N GLU A 106 -15.59 20.08 25.77
CA GLU A 106 -15.84 20.87 26.98
C GLU A 106 -14.65 21.04 27.97
N SER A 107 -14.03 22.21 27.96
CA SER A 107 -13.41 22.75 29.18
C SER A 107 -13.92 24.17 29.42
N THR A 108 -14.89 24.18 30.31
CA THR A 108 -15.45 25.21 31.17
C THR A 108 -14.46 26.31 31.59
N ASP A 109 -14.99 27.53 31.73
CA ASP A 109 -14.36 28.73 32.26
C ASP A 109 -13.36 28.50 33.40
N SER A 110 -12.15 29.03 33.24
CA SER A 110 -11.26 29.39 34.35
C SER A 110 -10.28 30.48 33.91
N GLU A 111 -10.59 31.71 34.29
CA GLU A 111 -9.68 32.86 34.24
C GLU A 111 -8.40 32.56 35.05
N ASN A 112 -7.23 32.57 34.40
CA ASN A 112 -5.99 33.08 35.03
C ASN A 112 -4.79 33.18 34.06
N LYS A 113 -4.35 34.42 33.88
CA LYS A 113 -2.97 34.96 33.85
C LYS A 113 -1.89 34.30 32.98
N ASP A 114 -1.47 35.09 32.00
CA ASP A 114 -0.07 35.37 31.61
C ASP A 114 0.96 34.28 31.93
N SER A 115 1.13 33.36 30.98
CA SER A 115 2.44 32.77 30.76
C SER A 115 2.63 32.46 29.27
N ASP A 116 3.35 33.37 28.65
CA ASP A 116 3.81 33.40 27.27
C ASP A 116 4.83 32.26 27.01
N ARG A 117 4.36 31.01 27.00
CA ARG A 117 5.15 29.82 26.66
C ARG A 117 4.62 29.17 25.39
N GLN A 118 5.09 29.70 24.26
CA GLN A 118 5.68 28.94 23.15
C GLN A 118 5.25 27.46 23.01
N LYS A 119 3.94 27.18 22.83
CA LYS A 119 3.51 25.97 22.13
C LYS A 119 3.57 26.26 20.63
N ARG A 120 4.80 26.39 20.12
CA ARG A 120 5.08 26.26 18.68
C ARG A 120 4.64 24.84 18.32
N SER A 121 3.43 24.74 17.78
CA SER A 121 2.95 23.55 17.11
C SER A 121 3.93 23.27 15.97
N THR A 122 4.90 22.41 16.24
CA THR A 122 5.65 21.74 15.20
C THR A 122 4.62 20.84 14.52
N ARG A 123 3.85 21.42 13.59
CA ARG A 123 3.12 20.72 12.53
C ARG A 123 4.17 20.05 11.65
N LYS A 124 4.88 19.09 12.23
CA LYS A 124 5.59 18.06 11.50
C LYS A 124 4.45 17.36 10.78
N SER A 125 4.29 17.67 9.50
CA SER A 125 3.48 16.89 8.56
C SER A 125 3.97 15.45 8.68
N GLN A 126 3.36 14.72 9.61
CA GLN A 126 3.60 13.32 9.86
C GLN A 126 2.55 12.65 9.02
N PHE A 127 2.97 12.23 7.83
CA PHE A 127 2.22 11.24 7.06
C PHE A 127 1.72 10.16 8.01
N ALA A 128 0.42 9.88 7.97
CA ALA A 128 -0.16 8.86 8.81
C ALA A 128 0.49 7.51 8.46
N PRO A 129 0.95 6.73 9.46
CA PRO A 129 1.60 5.46 9.19
C PRO A 129 0.61 4.48 8.54
N ILE A 130 0.99 3.89 7.42
CA ILE A 130 0.20 2.87 6.73
C ILE A 130 0.19 1.59 7.57
N LYS A 131 -1.00 1.03 7.80
CA LYS A 131 -1.22 -0.24 8.51
C LYS A 131 -1.82 -1.26 7.55
N SER A 132 -1.69 -2.54 7.90
CA SER A 132 -2.31 -3.65 7.14
C SER A 132 -3.81 -3.48 6.95
N ASN A 133 -4.48 -2.87 7.93
CA ASN A 133 -5.91 -2.57 7.91
C ASN A 133 -6.27 -1.64 6.74
N HIS A 134 -5.43 -0.64 6.45
CA HIS A 134 -5.66 0.30 5.36
C HIS A 134 -5.56 -0.40 4.00
N ILE A 135 -4.58 -1.32 3.85
CA ILE A 135 -4.44 -2.16 2.65
C ILE A 135 -5.68 -3.03 2.46
N ALA A 136 -6.18 -3.66 3.54
CA ALA A 136 -7.35 -4.52 3.48
C ALA A 136 -8.62 -3.77 3.03
N LYS A 137 -8.77 -2.49 3.40
CA LYS A 137 -9.91 -1.65 2.99
C LYS A 137 -9.88 -1.28 1.51
N VAL A 138 -8.69 -1.01 0.96
CA VAL A 138 -8.55 -0.60 -0.45
C VAL A 138 -8.43 -1.78 -1.41
N ALA A 139 -8.14 -2.99 -0.90
CA ALA A 139 -7.94 -4.18 -1.72
C ALA A 139 -9.14 -4.52 -2.64
N PRO A 140 -10.42 -4.43 -2.21
CA PRO A 140 -11.54 -4.76 -3.09
C PRO A 140 -11.60 -3.87 -4.34
N GLU A 141 -11.49 -2.55 -4.18
CA GLU A 141 -11.50 -1.61 -5.30
C GLU A 141 -10.26 -1.79 -6.19
N LEU A 142 -9.09 -1.99 -5.59
CA LEU A 142 -7.87 -2.25 -6.33
C LEU A 142 -7.96 -3.53 -7.17
N LEU A 143 -8.60 -4.59 -6.66
CA LEU A 143 -8.76 -5.83 -7.40
C LEU A 143 -9.76 -5.70 -8.56
N LEU A 144 -10.78 -4.84 -8.43
CA LEU A 144 -11.73 -4.54 -9.51
C LEU A 144 -11.07 -3.77 -10.66
N ASP A 145 -10.12 -2.89 -10.37
CA ASP A 145 -9.42 -2.13 -11.41
C ASP A 145 -8.46 -2.99 -12.27
N PHE A 146 -8.08 -4.16 -11.76
CA PHE A 146 -7.12 -5.08 -12.39
C PHE A 146 -7.75 -6.42 -12.81
N SER A 147 -9.09 -6.53 -12.78
CA SER A 147 -9.84 -7.74 -13.15
C SER A 147 -10.05 -7.90 -14.66
#